data_AF-A0A3L7AGQ1-F1
#
_entry.id   AF-A0A3L7AGQ1-F1
#
_cell.length_a   1.000
_cell.length_b   1.000
_cell.length_c   1.000
_cell.angle_alpha   90.00
_cell.angle_beta   90.00
_cell.angle_gamma   90.00
#
_symmetry.space_group_name_H-M   'P 1'
#
loop_
_entity.id
_entity.type
_entity.pdbx_description
1 polymer ?
#
loop_
_entity_poly.entity_id
_entity_poly.type
_entity_poly.pdbx_seq_one_letter_code
_entity_poly.pdbx_strand_id
1 'polypeptide(L)'
;MLEAHGPISPPHRWSIMSPGSASGSSLAHASPAACPPETDTRNMRLLRTTLAAAALTLLALSTPSIASAQGLPTDAMQARVDSIIATHGGEQVAWNEISWDQGAVVATLSPESEVSSRSISALAAGNCESGRYCAYSRINYGGDKLTFSACPATNTSFGAIGQARSISNNRGSSTVRAYAGTTLKNTISTGSGAANVTGITRITCS
;
A
#
# COMPACT_ATOMS: atom_id res chain seq x y z
N MET A 1 -50.24 -31.67 17.17
CA MET A 1 -49.23 -32.66 16.76
C MET A 1 -47.97 -31.88 16.41
N LEU A 2 -47.21 -31.42 17.41
CA LEU A 2 -46.09 -32.13 18.10
C LEU A 2 -45.00 -32.55 17.11
N GLU A 3 -43.94 -31.73 16.98
CA GLU A 3 -42.54 -31.98 17.46
C GLU A 3 -41.70 -32.67 16.35
N ALA A 4 -40.43 -32.35 16.09
CA ALA A 4 -39.37 -32.02 17.03
C ALA A 4 -38.29 -31.09 16.43
N HIS A 5 -37.80 -30.18 17.27
CA HIS A 5 -36.59 -29.40 17.09
C HIS A 5 -35.37 -30.22 17.53
N GLY A 6 -34.33 -30.29 16.69
CA GLY A 6 -33.05 -30.93 17.03
C GLY A 6 -32.12 -30.00 17.84
N PRO A 7 -31.27 -30.55 18.73
CA PRO A 7 -30.51 -29.77 19.70
C PRO A 7 -29.30 -29.03 19.11
N ILE A 8 -29.10 -27.84 19.67
CA ILE A 8 -28.01 -26.88 19.48
C ILE A 8 -26.73 -27.44 20.13
N SER A 9 -25.65 -27.55 19.36
CA SER A 9 -24.31 -27.85 19.88
C SER A 9 -23.72 -26.65 20.62
N PRO A 10 -23.11 -26.82 21.81
CA PRO A 10 -22.46 -25.74 22.55
C PRO A 10 -21.09 -25.36 21.94
N PRO A 11 -20.64 -24.10 22.10
CA PRO A 11 -19.35 -23.64 21.62
C PRO A 11 -18.19 -24.18 22.48
N HIS A 12 -17.12 -24.59 21.80
CA HIS A 12 -15.85 -24.96 22.42
C HIS A 12 -15.24 -23.77 23.18
N ARG A 13 -15.14 -23.96 24.49
CA ARG A 13 -14.50 -23.11 25.48
C ARG A 13 -12.98 -23.23 25.34
N TRP A 14 -12.32 -22.25 24.71
CA TRP A 14 -10.85 -22.17 24.71
C TRP A 14 -10.40 -21.32 25.89
N SER A 15 -9.54 -21.93 26.71
CA SER A 15 -9.02 -21.40 27.96
C SER A 15 -8.16 -20.14 27.75
N ILE A 16 -8.39 -19.19 28.64
CA ILE A 16 -7.57 -18.00 28.88
C ILE A 16 -6.25 -18.46 29.49
N MET A 17 -5.12 -18.15 28.84
CA MET A 17 -3.79 -18.23 29.43
C MET A 17 -3.29 -16.79 29.63
N SER A 18 -3.26 -16.39 30.90
CA SER A 18 -2.74 -15.14 31.43
C SER A 18 -1.19 -15.15 31.52
N PRO A 19 -0.55 -13.99 31.76
CA PRO A 19 0.75 -13.64 31.21
C PRO A 19 1.93 -14.13 32.04
N GLY A 20 3.02 -14.50 31.35
CA GLY A 20 4.32 -14.71 31.97
C GLY A 20 5.03 -13.39 32.19
N SER A 21 5.06 -12.94 33.45
CA SER A 21 6.06 -12.00 33.96
C SER A 21 7.46 -12.57 33.81
N ALA A 22 8.34 -11.86 33.11
CA ALA A 22 9.78 -12.00 33.27
C ALA A 22 10.33 -10.65 33.75
N SER A 23 10.46 -10.54 35.07
CA SER A 23 11.30 -9.53 35.72
C SER A 23 12.77 -9.92 35.53
N GLY A 24 13.54 -9.04 34.90
CA GLY A 24 14.99 -9.13 34.78
C GLY A 24 15.58 -7.73 34.74
N SER A 25 15.98 -7.26 35.92
CA SER A 25 16.48 -5.92 36.23
C SER A 25 17.90 -5.64 35.74
N SER A 26 18.18 -4.35 35.50
CA SER A 26 19.45 -3.63 35.79
C SER A 26 20.70 -4.02 34.97
N LEU A 27 21.60 -3.12 34.53
CA LEU A 27 21.89 -1.73 34.86
C LEU A 27 22.88 -1.18 33.79
N ALA A 28 22.70 0.10 33.48
CA ALA A 28 23.74 1.12 33.31
C ALA A 28 24.52 1.33 31.99
N HIS A 29 24.92 2.60 31.87
CA HIS A 29 25.89 3.28 31.00
C HIS A 29 25.33 3.81 29.67
N ALA A 30 24.83 5.05 29.62
CA ALA A 30 25.57 6.33 29.63
C ALA A 30 26.37 6.57 28.33
N SER A 31 25.79 7.32 27.40
CA SER A 31 26.42 8.49 26.76
C SER A 31 25.45 9.18 25.80
N PRO A 32 25.06 10.44 26.06
CA PRO A 32 24.43 11.29 25.07
C PRO A 32 25.50 11.89 24.16
N ALA A 33 25.51 11.50 22.88
CA ALA A 33 26.23 12.26 21.87
C ALA A 33 25.41 13.53 21.59
N ALA A 34 25.86 14.63 22.18
CA ALA A 34 25.40 15.97 21.88
C ALA A 34 25.56 16.26 20.38
N CYS A 35 24.46 16.62 19.72
CA CYS A 35 24.56 17.35 18.46
C CYS A 35 25.12 18.76 18.77
N PRO A 36 26.17 19.22 18.08
CA PRO A 36 26.55 20.62 18.14
C PRO A 36 25.46 21.48 17.48
N PRO A 37 25.14 22.66 18.02
CA PRO A 37 24.42 23.68 17.28
C PRO A 37 25.41 24.42 16.37
N GLU A 38 25.41 24.12 15.07
CA GLU A 38 26.00 25.02 14.08
C GLU A 38 24.94 26.01 13.60
N THR A 39 24.92 27.14 14.31
CA THR A 39 24.60 28.45 13.74
C THR A 39 25.45 28.71 12.50
N ASP A 40 24.88 28.63 11.30
CA ASP A 40 25.36 29.46 10.19
C ASP A 40 24.33 30.56 9.89
N THR A 41 24.60 31.68 10.55
CA THR A 41 23.98 32.97 10.31
C THR A 41 24.61 33.57 9.05
N ARG A 42 24.17 33.15 7.86
CA ARG A 42 24.47 33.90 6.63
C ARG A 42 23.59 35.13 6.52
N ASN A 43 24.04 36.18 7.19
CA ASN A 43 24.07 37.56 6.72
C ASN A 43 22.93 37.99 5.77
N MET A 44 21.75 38.22 6.35
CA MET A 44 20.85 39.25 5.85
C MET A 44 21.48 40.61 6.13
N ARG A 45 22.21 41.16 5.15
CA ARG A 45 22.48 42.59 5.01
C ARG A 45 22.93 42.85 3.58
N LEU A 46 21.98 43.19 2.71
CA LEU A 46 22.21 44.14 1.63
C LEU A 46 20.96 44.98 1.46
N LEU A 47 21.04 46.10 2.16
CA LEU A 47 20.20 47.28 2.07
C LEU A 47 20.39 47.93 0.69
N ARG A 48 19.27 48.39 0.12
CA ARG A 48 19.05 49.60 -0.73
C ARG A 48 18.52 49.35 -2.15
N THR A 49 17.20 49.47 -2.24
CA THR A 49 16.44 50.38 -3.12
C THR A 49 17.20 51.15 -4.20
N THR A 50 16.77 51.01 -5.47
CA THR A 50 16.55 52.14 -6.41
C THR A 50 15.57 51.75 -7.52
N LEU A 51 14.62 52.65 -7.78
CA LEU A 51 13.67 52.67 -8.89
C LEU A 51 14.37 52.82 -10.27
N ALA A 52 13.78 52.21 -11.30
CA ALA A 52 13.67 52.75 -12.68
C ALA A 52 12.65 51.86 -13.44
N ALA A 53 11.41 52.31 -13.64
CA ALA A 53 10.95 53.14 -14.75
C ALA A 53 11.03 52.46 -16.14
N ALA A 54 9.85 52.07 -16.61
CA ALA A 54 9.39 52.03 -18.01
C ALA A 54 10.19 51.25 -19.07
N ALA A 55 9.62 50.14 -19.52
CA ALA A 55 9.59 49.80 -20.95
C ALA A 55 8.28 49.07 -21.27
N LEU A 56 7.39 49.74 -22.00
CA LEU A 56 6.30 49.11 -22.76
C LEU A 56 6.94 48.20 -23.81
N THR A 57 6.68 46.89 -23.74
CA THR A 57 6.78 46.01 -24.90
C THR A 57 5.45 45.29 -25.08
N LEU A 58 4.72 45.71 -26.11
CA LEU A 58 3.67 44.92 -26.74
C LEU A 58 4.27 43.55 -27.11
N LEU A 59 3.88 42.49 -26.42
CA LEU A 59 4.12 41.12 -26.86
C LEU A 59 2.78 40.46 -27.14
N ALA A 60 2.61 40.19 -28.43
CA ALA A 60 1.55 39.52 -29.14
C ALA A 60 0.74 38.52 -28.32
N LEU A 61 -0.58 38.53 -28.55
CA LEU A 61 -1.50 37.46 -28.18
C LEU A 61 -1.07 36.17 -28.89
N SER A 62 -0.16 35.42 -28.30
CA SER A 62 0.02 34.01 -28.59
C SER A 62 -1.07 33.26 -27.84
N THR A 63 -2.23 33.08 -28.47
CA THR A 63 -3.14 32.01 -28.05
C THR A 63 -2.39 30.69 -28.29
N PRO A 64 -1.97 29.95 -27.25
CA PRO A 64 -1.48 28.61 -27.48
C PRO A 64 -2.65 27.80 -28.03
N SER A 65 -2.62 27.52 -29.34
CA SER A 65 -3.41 26.45 -29.92
C SER A 65 -2.90 25.17 -29.28
N ILE A 66 -3.57 24.71 -28.21
CA ILE A 66 -3.34 23.39 -27.65
C ILE A 66 -3.88 22.42 -28.70
N ALA A 67 -3.03 22.07 -29.67
CA ALA A 67 -3.24 20.92 -30.49
C ALA A 67 -3.18 19.72 -29.55
N SER A 68 -4.34 19.30 -29.03
CA SER A 68 -4.51 18.01 -28.41
C SER A 68 -4.30 16.99 -29.52
N ALA A 69 -3.04 16.64 -29.77
CA ALA A 69 -2.69 15.48 -30.56
C ALA A 69 -3.32 14.29 -29.84
N GLN A 70 -4.49 13.87 -30.33
CA GLN A 70 -5.10 12.59 -29.99
C GLN A 70 -4.25 11.52 -30.66
N GLY A 71 -3.05 11.31 -30.09
CA GLY A 71 -2.18 10.21 -30.46
C GLY A 71 -2.88 8.91 -30.14
N LEU A 72 -3.10 8.09 -31.16
CA LEU A 72 -3.49 6.68 -31.07
C LEU A 72 -2.67 5.95 -29.98
N PRO A 73 -3.26 4.94 -29.33
CA PRO A 73 -2.84 4.49 -28.00
C PRO A 73 -1.34 4.18 -27.93
N THR A 74 -0.63 5.13 -27.31
CA THR A 74 0.09 4.95 -26.06
C THR A 74 0.07 3.50 -25.56
N ASP A 75 1.27 2.94 -25.42
CA ASP A 75 1.62 1.70 -24.74
C ASP A 75 0.48 0.93 -24.05
N ALA A 76 0.36 -0.38 -24.30
CA ALA A 76 -0.66 -1.24 -23.68
C ALA A 76 -0.73 -1.11 -22.14
N MET A 77 0.38 -0.79 -21.48
CA MET A 77 0.40 -0.47 -20.05
C MET A 77 -0.37 0.81 -19.73
N GLN A 78 -0.18 1.88 -20.50
CA GLN A 78 -0.87 3.15 -20.28
C GLN A 78 -2.39 2.99 -20.43
N ALA A 79 -2.84 2.27 -21.48
CA ALA A 79 -4.27 1.97 -21.66
C ALA A 79 -4.87 1.20 -20.46
N ARG A 80 -4.07 0.32 -19.84
CA ARG A 80 -4.47 -0.43 -18.65
C ARG A 80 -4.54 0.46 -17.40
N VAL A 81 -3.56 1.35 -17.22
CA VAL A 81 -3.56 2.34 -16.15
C VAL A 81 -4.77 3.26 -16.27
N ASP A 82 -5.02 3.81 -17.45
CA ASP A 82 -6.15 4.71 -17.73
C ASP A 82 -7.49 4.03 -17.45
N SER A 83 -7.64 2.75 -17.82
CA SER A 83 -8.84 1.95 -17.54
C SER A 83 -9.10 1.77 -16.04
N ILE A 84 -8.05 1.49 -15.25
CA ILE A 84 -8.16 1.36 -13.79
C ILE A 84 -8.52 2.70 -13.16
N ILE A 85 -7.87 3.79 -13.57
CA ILE A 85 -8.16 5.14 -13.07
C ILE A 85 -9.59 5.56 -13.42
N ALA A 86 -10.06 5.27 -14.63
CA ALA A 86 -11.44 5.56 -15.03
C ALA A 86 -12.47 4.79 -14.19
N THR A 87 -12.16 3.57 -13.76
CA THR A 87 -13.09 2.70 -13.02
C THR A 87 -13.01 2.90 -11.50
N HIS A 88 -11.82 3.16 -10.96
CA HIS A 88 -11.52 3.15 -9.53
C HIS A 88 -10.96 4.48 -9.00
N GLY A 89 -10.79 5.48 -9.85
CA GLY A 89 -10.08 6.72 -9.51
C GLY A 89 -8.60 6.46 -9.23
N GLY A 90 -7.99 7.38 -8.47
CA GLY A 90 -6.56 7.34 -8.15
C GLY A 90 -5.74 8.24 -9.06
N GLU A 91 -4.45 8.31 -8.79
CA GLU A 91 -3.48 9.12 -9.52
C GLU A 91 -2.33 8.23 -10.00
N GLN A 92 -1.97 8.37 -11.29
CA GLN A 92 -0.79 7.69 -11.81
C GLN A 92 0.47 8.33 -11.24
N VAL A 93 1.27 7.56 -10.50
CA VAL A 93 2.51 8.04 -9.87
C VAL A 93 3.77 7.50 -10.56
N ALA A 94 3.62 6.47 -11.38
CA ALA A 94 4.67 5.97 -12.28
C ALA A 94 4.03 5.31 -13.51
N TRP A 95 4.88 4.91 -14.47
CA TRP A 95 4.48 4.25 -15.72
C TRP A 95 3.46 3.10 -15.53
N ASN A 96 3.62 2.28 -14.49
CA ASN A 96 2.76 1.14 -14.16
C ASN A 96 2.22 1.22 -12.73
N GLU A 97 2.17 2.40 -12.11
CA GLU A 97 1.74 2.57 -10.73
C GLU A 97 0.63 3.59 -10.55
N ILE A 98 -0.35 3.21 -9.72
CA ILE A 98 -1.52 4.03 -9.39
C ILE A 98 -1.60 4.13 -7.88
N SER A 99 -1.78 5.35 -7.38
CA SER A 99 -1.86 5.68 -5.97
C SER A 99 -3.26 6.12 -5.58
N TRP A 100 -3.70 5.70 -4.40
CA TRP A 100 -4.90 6.19 -3.73
C TRP A 100 -4.53 6.68 -2.32
N ASP A 101 -5.40 7.55 -1.78
CA ASP A 101 -5.31 8.00 -0.39
C ASP A 101 -3.91 8.56 -0.05
N GLN A 102 -3.35 9.39 -0.94
CA GLN A 102 -2.01 10.00 -0.80
C GLN A 102 -0.88 8.97 -0.63
N GLY A 103 -0.92 7.85 -1.36
CA GLY A 103 0.09 6.79 -1.29
C GLY A 103 -0.17 5.79 -0.16
N ALA A 104 -1.31 5.88 0.53
CA ALA A 104 -1.65 4.87 1.53
C ALA A 104 -1.92 3.50 0.90
N VAL A 105 -2.42 3.50 -0.35
CA VAL A 105 -2.59 2.31 -1.19
C VAL A 105 -1.95 2.58 -2.55
N VAL A 106 -1.09 1.65 -3.00
CA VAL A 106 -0.43 1.74 -4.32
C VAL A 106 -0.63 0.44 -5.08
N ALA A 107 -1.18 0.51 -6.29
CA ALA A 107 -1.21 -0.59 -7.24
C ALA A 107 0.02 -0.51 -8.13
N THR A 108 0.76 -1.61 -8.25
CA THR A 108 1.81 -1.82 -9.23
C THR A 108 1.33 -2.87 -10.22
N LEU A 109 1.19 -2.51 -11.49
CA LEU A 109 0.73 -3.40 -12.55
C LEU A 109 1.91 -4.16 -13.16
N SER A 110 1.77 -5.48 -13.28
CA SER A 110 2.77 -6.29 -13.97
C SER A 110 2.50 -6.27 -15.47
N PRO A 111 3.55 -6.24 -16.33
CA PRO A 111 3.36 -6.45 -17.75
C PRO A 111 2.89 -7.89 -17.99
N GLU A 112 2.01 -8.09 -18.99
CA GLU A 112 1.29 -9.35 -19.18
C GLU A 112 2.21 -10.56 -19.46
N SER A 113 3.44 -10.31 -19.92
CA SER A 113 4.44 -11.33 -20.25
C SER A 113 5.22 -11.86 -19.03
N GLU A 114 5.09 -11.25 -17.85
CA GLU A 114 5.80 -11.68 -16.63
C GLU A 114 5.07 -12.86 -15.97
N VAL A 115 5.25 -14.05 -16.54
CA VAL A 115 4.99 -15.30 -15.82
C VAL A 115 6.12 -15.47 -14.79
N SER A 116 6.03 -14.74 -13.67
CA SER A 116 7.05 -14.80 -12.62
C SER A 116 7.00 -16.16 -11.92
N SER A 117 7.77 -17.11 -12.44
CA SER A 117 8.11 -18.40 -11.82
C SER A 117 9.15 -18.20 -10.73
N ARG A 118 8.84 -17.38 -9.71
CA ARG A 118 9.70 -17.21 -8.53
C ARG A 118 9.37 -18.26 -7.48
N SER A 119 10.39 -19.04 -7.13
CA SER A 119 10.34 -20.21 -6.24
C SER A 119 9.75 -19.93 -4.86
N ILE A 120 9.00 -20.91 -4.37
CA ILE A 120 8.02 -20.87 -3.27
C ILE A 120 8.62 -20.68 -1.85
N SER A 121 9.95 -20.57 -1.69
CA SER A 121 10.56 -20.90 -0.39
C SER A 121 11.48 -19.86 0.27
N ALA A 122 11.65 -18.63 -0.24
CA ALA A 122 12.68 -17.74 0.33
C ALA A 122 12.32 -16.26 0.62
N LEU A 123 11.12 -15.76 0.33
CA LEU A 123 10.65 -14.51 0.96
C LEU A 123 9.13 -14.58 1.15
N ALA A 124 8.68 -14.95 2.34
CA ALA A 124 7.26 -14.86 2.73
C ALA A 124 6.70 -13.41 2.64
N ALA A 125 7.62 -12.44 2.45
CA ALA A 125 7.42 -11.03 2.14
C ALA A 125 7.48 -10.70 0.63
N GLY A 126 7.06 -11.59 -0.29
CA GLY A 126 7.33 -11.49 -1.74
C GLY A 126 7.30 -10.07 -2.33
N ASN A 127 8.44 -9.41 -2.50
CA ASN A 127 8.53 -7.99 -2.93
C ASN A 127 7.57 -7.00 -2.22
N CYS A 128 7.11 -7.34 -1.02
CA CYS A 128 6.29 -6.49 -0.18
C CYS A 128 7.22 -5.69 0.72
N GLU A 129 7.13 -4.37 0.64
CA GLU A 129 8.01 -3.48 1.38
C GLU A 129 7.88 -3.68 2.90
N SER A 130 8.99 -3.51 3.62
CA SER A 130 9.00 -3.60 5.08
C SER A 130 8.01 -2.60 5.69
N GLY A 131 7.29 -3.02 6.72
CA GLY A 131 6.26 -2.21 7.36
C GLY A 131 4.92 -2.18 6.63
N ARG A 132 4.79 -2.88 5.49
CA ARG A 132 3.57 -2.91 4.66
C ARG A 132 2.98 -4.31 4.56
N TYR A 133 1.74 -4.37 4.08
CA TYR A 133 1.13 -5.63 3.63
C TYR A 133 0.70 -5.48 2.18
N CYS A 134 0.70 -6.60 1.45
CA CYS A 134 0.48 -6.60 0.01
C CYS A 134 -0.47 -7.71 -0.40
N ALA A 135 -1.29 -7.44 -1.42
CA ALA A 135 -2.17 -8.41 -2.06
C ALA A 135 -1.82 -8.51 -3.54
N TYR A 136 -1.88 -9.72 -4.10
CA TYR A 136 -1.42 -10.00 -5.45
C TYR A 136 -2.50 -10.68 -6.29
N SER A 137 -2.57 -10.37 -7.58
CA SER A 137 -3.58 -10.93 -8.49
C SER A 137 -3.33 -12.39 -8.89
N ARG A 138 -2.14 -12.94 -8.60
CA ARG A 138 -1.81 -14.37 -8.80
C ARG A 138 -1.34 -15.07 -7.52
N ILE A 139 -1.26 -16.39 -7.58
CA ILE A 139 -0.68 -17.21 -6.52
C ILE A 139 0.84 -16.96 -6.42
N ASN A 140 1.46 -17.37 -5.32
CA ASN A 140 2.90 -17.25 -5.07
C ASN A 140 3.44 -15.81 -5.21
N TYR A 141 2.64 -14.81 -4.84
CA TYR A 141 3.02 -13.39 -4.80
C TYR A 141 3.35 -12.79 -6.18
N GLY A 142 2.69 -13.27 -7.24
CA GLY A 142 2.89 -12.80 -8.62
C GLY A 142 1.74 -11.95 -9.18
N GLY A 143 1.97 -11.36 -10.36
CA GLY A 143 0.99 -10.53 -11.04
C GLY A 143 0.96 -9.10 -10.51
N ASP A 144 -0.20 -8.45 -10.63
CA ASP A 144 -0.39 -7.10 -10.14
C ASP A 144 -0.44 -7.10 -8.62
N LYS A 145 0.08 -6.03 -8.02
CA LYS A 145 0.28 -5.91 -6.58
C LYS A 145 -0.46 -4.69 -6.06
N LEU A 146 -1.24 -4.85 -5.00
CA LEU A 146 -1.65 -3.75 -4.14
C LEU A 146 -0.78 -3.73 -2.89
N THR A 147 -0.20 -2.58 -2.59
CA THR A 147 0.64 -2.32 -1.43
C THR A 147 -0.10 -1.38 -0.50
N PHE A 148 -0.19 -1.74 0.78
CA PHE A 148 -0.92 -0.98 1.78
C PHE A 148 0.02 -0.55 2.91
N SER A 149 0.03 0.75 3.21
CA SER A 149 0.89 1.34 4.24
C SER A 149 0.33 1.23 5.66
N ALA A 150 -0.99 1.15 5.81
CA ALA A 150 -1.66 1.18 7.11
C ALA A 150 -2.87 0.24 7.15
N CYS A 151 -3.27 -0.16 8.35
CA CYS A 151 -4.44 -0.98 8.60
C CYS A 151 -5.44 -0.30 9.56
N PRO A 152 -6.76 -0.45 9.33
CA PRO A 152 -7.37 -0.88 8.08
C PRO A 152 -7.17 0.19 7.01
N ALA A 153 -6.87 -0.19 5.77
CA ALA A 153 -6.98 0.75 4.67
C ALA A 153 -8.46 1.11 4.47
N THR A 154 -8.77 2.39 4.31
CA THR A 154 -10.12 2.90 4.01
C THR A 154 -10.70 2.25 2.75
N ASN A 155 -9.82 1.90 1.80
CA ASN A 155 -10.14 1.20 0.57
C ASN A 155 -9.40 -0.14 0.51
N THR A 156 -10.09 -1.25 0.79
CA THR A 156 -9.57 -2.62 0.57
C THR A 156 -10.12 -3.26 -0.71
N SER A 157 -10.69 -2.46 -1.61
CA SER A 157 -11.24 -3.00 -2.85
C SER A 157 -10.11 -3.52 -3.73
N PHE A 158 -10.09 -4.83 -3.99
CA PHE A 158 -9.13 -5.45 -4.90
C PHE A 158 -9.42 -5.17 -6.37
N GLY A 159 -10.47 -4.41 -6.70
CA GLY A 159 -10.95 -4.17 -8.06
C GLY A 159 -9.84 -3.75 -9.03
N ALA A 160 -8.92 -2.89 -8.58
CA ALA A 160 -7.77 -2.43 -9.38
C ALA A 160 -6.84 -3.56 -9.85
N ILE A 161 -6.80 -4.69 -9.14
CA ILE A 161 -6.02 -5.89 -9.49
C ILE A 161 -6.93 -7.11 -9.73
N GLY A 162 -8.24 -6.91 -9.82
CA GLY A 162 -9.25 -7.97 -9.88
C GLY A 162 -9.46 -8.66 -8.52
N GLN A 163 -8.87 -9.85 -8.34
CA GLN A 163 -9.01 -10.65 -7.12
C GLN A 163 -7.67 -10.96 -6.50
N ALA A 164 -7.57 -10.83 -5.17
CA ALA A 164 -6.40 -11.28 -4.45
C ALA A 164 -6.30 -12.82 -4.45
N ARG A 165 -5.16 -13.33 -4.93
CA ARG A 165 -4.81 -14.75 -5.04
C ARG A 165 -3.65 -15.15 -4.15
N SER A 166 -2.88 -14.17 -3.66
CA SER A 166 -1.94 -14.34 -2.55
C SER A 166 -1.81 -13.03 -1.78
N ILE A 167 -1.41 -13.12 -0.51
CA ILE A 167 -1.32 -11.98 0.40
C ILE A 167 -0.07 -12.12 1.24
N SER A 168 0.69 -11.04 1.42
CA SER A 168 1.90 -11.00 2.24
C SER A 168 1.78 -9.92 3.31
N ASN A 169 2.27 -10.21 4.51
CA ASN A 169 2.32 -9.28 5.64
C ASN A 169 3.78 -9.09 6.06
N ASN A 170 4.43 -8.05 5.56
CA ASN A 170 5.80 -7.69 5.95
C ASN A 170 5.82 -6.58 7.01
N ARG A 171 4.74 -6.44 7.78
CA ARG A 171 4.70 -5.51 8.91
C ARG A 171 5.51 -6.03 10.07
N GLY A 172 6.11 -5.11 10.84
CA GLY A 172 6.81 -5.44 12.08
C GLY A 172 5.90 -5.83 13.25
N SER A 173 4.60 -5.57 13.13
CA SER A 173 3.59 -5.90 14.14
C SER A 173 2.20 -6.10 13.51
N SER A 174 1.30 -6.73 14.26
CA SER A 174 -0.07 -7.08 13.89
C SER A 174 -0.22 -8.18 12.84
N THR A 175 -1.38 -8.82 12.89
CA THR A 175 -1.82 -9.87 11.97
C THR A 175 -2.72 -9.28 10.89
N VAL A 176 -2.62 -9.82 9.68
CA VAL A 176 -3.51 -9.49 8.55
C VAL A 176 -4.54 -10.61 8.40
N ARG A 177 -5.82 -10.27 8.47
CA ARG A 177 -6.95 -11.20 8.39
C ARG A 177 -7.68 -11.01 7.08
N ALA A 178 -7.74 -12.06 6.27
CA ALA A 178 -8.36 -12.05 4.95
C ALA A 178 -9.74 -12.72 5.00
N TYR A 179 -10.77 -12.07 4.47
CA TYR A 179 -12.15 -12.50 4.54
C TYR A 179 -12.77 -12.67 3.15
N ALA A 180 -13.64 -13.66 3.03
CA ALA A 180 -14.60 -13.82 1.93
C ALA A 180 -15.99 -13.46 2.47
N GLY A 181 -16.43 -12.23 2.20
CA GLY A 181 -17.58 -11.63 2.88
C GLY A 181 -17.31 -11.45 4.38
N THR A 182 -18.07 -12.16 5.21
CA THR A 182 -17.91 -12.19 6.67
C THR A 182 -17.03 -13.34 7.16
N THR A 183 -16.73 -14.32 6.31
CA THR A 183 -15.98 -15.53 6.69
C THR A 183 -14.48 -15.28 6.66
N LEU A 184 -13.82 -15.47 7.80
CA LEU A 184 -12.35 -15.45 7.87
C LEU A 184 -11.78 -16.64 7.09
N LYS A 185 -10.96 -16.37 6.07
CA LYS A 185 -10.30 -17.38 5.25
C LYS A 185 -8.86 -17.62 5.65
N ASN A 186 -8.15 -16.57 6.05
CA ASN A 186 -6.74 -16.67 6.41
C ASN A 186 -6.35 -15.63 7.46
N THR A 187 -5.39 -15.98 8.31
CA THR A 187 -4.74 -15.08 9.27
C THR A 187 -3.24 -15.17 9.03
N ILE A 188 -2.64 -14.02 8.71
CA ILE A 188 -1.28 -13.91 8.22
C ILE A 188 -0.47 -13.14 9.27
N SER A 189 0.41 -13.85 9.94
CA SER A 189 1.32 -13.29 10.96
C SER A 189 2.33 -12.34 10.34
N THR A 190 3.02 -11.59 11.20
CA THR A 190 4.13 -10.70 10.80
C THR A 190 5.23 -11.46 10.07
N GLY A 191 5.81 -10.84 9.05
CA GLY A 191 6.87 -11.43 8.22
C GLY A 191 6.44 -12.69 7.44
N SER A 192 5.13 -12.96 7.35
CA SER A 192 4.58 -14.18 6.74
C SER A 192 3.69 -13.84 5.53
N GLY A 193 3.28 -14.88 4.80
CA GLY A 193 2.37 -14.72 3.68
C GLY A 193 1.52 -15.95 3.42
N ALA A 194 0.39 -15.75 2.76
CA ALA A 194 -0.48 -16.78 2.22
C ALA A 194 -0.32 -16.82 0.69
N ALA A 195 0.45 -17.79 0.20
CA ALA A 195 0.80 -17.91 -1.22
C ALA A 195 -0.38 -18.35 -2.11
N ASN A 196 -1.48 -18.84 -1.54
CA ASN A 196 -2.67 -19.23 -2.30
C ASN A 196 -3.92 -18.96 -1.46
N VAL A 197 -4.71 -17.97 -1.89
CA VAL A 197 -6.01 -17.62 -1.31
C VAL A 197 -7.05 -17.48 -2.42
N THR A 198 -8.32 -17.65 -2.06
CA THR A 198 -9.44 -17.55 -3.02
C THR A 198 -10.61 -16.81 -2.41
N GLY A 199 -11.31 -16.05 -3.25
CA GLY A 199 -12.55 -15.35 -2.86
C GLY A 199 -12.36 -14.28 -1.80
N ILE A 200 -11.17 -13.72 -1.63
CA ILE A 200 -10.93 -12.67 -0.66
C ILE A 200 -11.57 -11.37 -1.16
N THR A 201 -12.49 -10.83 -0.37
CA THR A 201 -13.22 -9.58 -0.67
C THR A 201 -12.86 -8.45 0.29
N ARG A 202 -12.24 -8.77 1.44
CA ARG A 202 -11.89 -7.80 2.47
C ARG A 202 -10.67 -8.24 3.25
N ILE A 203 -9.83 -7.29 3.66
CA ILE A 203 -8.72 -7.50 4.60
C ILE A 203 -8.93 -6.58 5.82
N THR A 204 -8.62 -7.08 7.01
CA THR A 204 -8.46 -6.24 8.22
C THR A 204 -7.18 -6.59 8.93
N CYS A 205 -6.77 -5.76 9.88
CA CYS A 205 -5.65 -6.10 10.75
C CYS A 205 -6.03 -5.97 12.21
N SER A 206 -5.35 -6.74 13.04
CA SER A 206 -5.46 -6.76 14.50
C SER A 206 -4.09 -6.95 15.13
#